data_AF-A0A955PMC8-F1
#
_entry.id   AF-A0A955PMC8-F1
#
_cell.length_a   1.000
_cell.length_b   1.000
_cell.length_c   1.000
_cell.angle_alpha   90.00
_cell.angle_beta   90.00
_cell.angle_gamma   90.00
#
_symmetry.space_group_name_H-M   'P 1'
#
loop_
_entity.id
_entity.type
_entity.pdbx_description
1 polymer ?
#
loop_
_entity_poly.entity_id
_entity_poly.type
_entity_poly.pdbx_seq_one_letter_code
_entity_poly.pdbx_strand_id
1 'polypeptide(L)'
;MKTVCRFTLALLLIVFFYSDSSSAADLANIEVSPKGDIQTLQLAKIKVQEIKANNPEAEGTIRVTLRKGVYHLNEALLLGPEDGGSEKIQVVYEGHPGEKAIISGGLAILGWKETKKDGKRLWVAELPDDFRAKVFREFYVNGDRAEQARLPEEGLYYFTEVIDVSGEDKWSNGSLGAKFVEGDIRDFKNLNDVEIVAYTRWIESRQRIESVDLDSNTVTFDRRSTFRLEDTRKRDRFGRYYLENVWEGLDQPGEWYHDFQEGKIYYLPRVGEKISDSILEIPCVEQLVRVIGSENEPVRNLTFNNLVFERAEWTYPEGDAGSVQAAFETPGAVYFENALESGLEHCVVREVGDDGVEIGKGCSDCFVNASVVQDLGAGGIKLGHGSTKSTVADCTIERGSRIYASGVGVRVGNRVHNAVSHNAVRDFFYTGISVG
;
A
#
# COMPACT_ATOMS: atom_id res chain seq x y z
N MET A 1 26.53 44.29 -30.80
CA MET A 1 25.36 44.08 -29.93
C MET A 1 25.31 42.63 -29.46
N LYS A 2 25.87 42.34 -28.28
CA LYS A 2 25.58 41.13 -27.50
C LYS A 2 25.67 41.54 -26.03
N THR A 3 24.52 41.70 -25.40
CA THR A 3 24.36 42.10 -24.01
C THR A 3 24.63 40.88 -23.14
N VAL A 4 25.66 40.93 -22.30
CA VAL A 4 25.95 39.91 -21.29
C VAL A 4 25.13 40.27 -20.06
N CYS A 5 24.09 39.48 -19.77
CA CYS A 5 23.30 39.60 -18.55
C CYS A 5 23.97 38.77 -17.44
N ARG A 6 24.49 39.44 -16.40
CA ARG A 6 24.99 38.80 -15.18
C ARG A 6 23.79 38.52 -14.27
N PHE A 7 23.50 37.24 -14.00
CA PHE A 7 22.61 36.85 -12.91
C PHE A 7 23.41 36.79 -11.60
N THR A 8 23.04 37.64 -10.65
CA THR A 8 23.53 37.59 -9.27
C THR A 8 22.69 36.56 -8.52
N LEU A 9 23.30 35.45 -8.10
CA LEU A 9 22.65 34.42 -7.29
C LEU A 9 22.52 34.95 -5.85
N ALA A 10 21.31 35.35 -5.44
CA ALA A 10 21.03 35.68 -4.05
C ALA A 10 20.82 34.37 -3.27
N LEU A 11 21.75 34.07 -2.37
CA LEU A 11 21.65 32.94 -1.44
C LEU A 11 20.57 33.29 -0.40
N LEU A 12 19.39 32.68 -0.48
CA LEU A 12 18.36 32.82 0.54
C LEU A 12 18.73 31.89 1.71
N LEU A 13 19.24 32.45 2.79
CA LEU A 13 19.39 31.76 4.07
C LEU A 13 17.98 31.54 4.65
N ILE A 14 17.47 30.32 4.55
CA ILE A 14 16.29 29.88 5.30
C ILE A 14 16.75 29.62 6.72
N VAL A 15 16.45 30.56 7.61
CA VAL A 15 16.58 30.37 9.06
C VAL A 15 15.38 29.53 9.50
N PHE A 16 15.61 28.26 9.81
CA PHE A 16 14.64 27.45 10.53
C PHE A 16 14.50 28.02 11.94
N PHE A 17 13.39 28.68 12.23
CA PHE A 17 12.97 28.90 13.60
C PHE A 17 12.44 27.56 14.12
N TYR A 18 13.29 26.82 14.84
CA TYR A 18 12.80 25.82 15.79
C TYR A 18 11.96 26.58 16.81
N SER A 19 10.63 26.47 16.73
CA SER A 19 9.81 26.74 17.89
C SER A 19 10.08 25.62 18.88
N ASP A 20 10.71 25.94 20.01
CA ASP A 20 10.72 25.09 21.20
C ASP A 20 9.25 24.87 21.61
N SER A 21 8.62 23.83 21.06
CA SER A 21 7.51 23.17 21.73
C SER A 21 8.10 22.64 23.03
N SER A 22 7.58 23.07 24.18
CA SER A 22 8.08 22.60 25.48
C SER A 22 8.01 21.07 25.51
N SER A 23 9.13 20.40 25.29
CA SER A 23 9.19 18.95 25.42
C SER A 23 8.93 18.65 26.88
N ALA A 24 7.86 17.92 27.17
CA ALA A 24 7.73 17.29 28.48
C ALA A 24 9.03 16.52 28.77
N ALA A 25 9.47 16.52 30.03
CA ALA A 25 10.72 15.86 30.40
C ALA A 25 10.67 14.37 29.99
N ASP A 26 11.77 13.85 29.45
CA ASP A 26 11.85 12.43 29.10
C ASP A 26 11.76 11.59 30.38
N LEU A 27 10.71 10.77 30.46
CA LEU A 27 10.51 9.78 31.52
C LEU A 27 11.44 8.58 31.32
N ALA A 28 11.61 8.15 30.06
CA ALA A 28 12.51 7.07 29.69
C ALA A 28 12.88 7.13 28.21
N ASN A 29 14.04 6.57 27.87
CA ASN A 29 14.44 6.30 26.50
C ASN A 29 14.82 4.82 26.33
N ILE A 30 14.12 4.15 25.42
CA ILE A 30 14.32 2.75 25.03
C ILE A 30 15.03 2.76 23.69
N GLU A 31 16.32 2.39 23.67
CA GLU A 31 17.05 2.26 22.40
C GLU A 31 16.77 0.90 21.76
N VAL A 32 16.35 0.90 20.49
CA VAL A 32 16.08 -0.29 19.70
C VAL A 32 17.09 -0.37 18.55
N SER A 33 17.81 -1.47 18.43
CA SER A 33 18.83 -1.63 17.37
C SER A 33 18.92 -3.09 16.92
N PRO A 34 19.11 -3.38 15.62
CA PRO A 34 19.24 -4.76 15.13
C PRO A 34 20.38 -5.58 15.79
N LYS A 35 21.33 -4.90 16.46
CA LYS A 35 22.46 -5.50 17.17
C LYS A 35 22.50 -5.15 18.67
N GLY A 36 21.46 -4.50 19.18
CA GLY A 36 21.36 -4.10 20.59
C GLY A 36 20.70 -5.15 21.47
N ASP A 37 20.41 -4.77 22.71
CA ASP A 37 19.69 -5.61 23.67
C ASP A 37 18.20 -5.72 23.33
N ILE A 38 17.60 -4.61 22.87
CA ILE A 38 16.23 -4.57 22.36
C ILE A 38 16.31 -4.50 20.83
N GLN A 39 15.98 -5.61 20.17
CA GLN A 39 16.20 -5.78 18.73
C GLN A 39 14.94 -5.57 17.90
N THR A 40 13.77 -5.65 18.53
CA THR A 40 12.47 -5.69 17.85
C THR A 40 11.50 -4.68 18.46
N LEU A 41 10.54 -4.23 17.67
CA LEU A 41 9.45 -3.38 18.13
C LEU A 41 8.57 -4.07 19.19
N GLN A 42 8.41 -5.39 19.12
CA GLN A 42 7.65 -6.18 20.10
C GLN A 42 8.31 -6.12 21.50
N LEU A 43 9.63 -6.29 21.56
CA LEU A 43 10.38 -6.12 22.82
C LEU A 43 10.33 -4.67 23.34
N ALA A 44 10.38 -3.69 22.45
CA ALA A 44 10.26 -2.29 22.83
C ALA A 44 8.88 -1.97 23.41
N LYS A 45 7.81 -2.48 22.78
CA LYS A 45 6.43 -2.42 23.26
C LYS A 45 6.30 -2.97 24.69
N ILE A 46 6.83 -4.18 24.94
CA ILE A 46 6.83 -4.77 26.30
C ILE A 46 7.53 -3.83 27.29
N LYS A 47 8.65 -3.21 26.90
CA LYS A 47 9.38 -2.29 27.77
C LYS A 47 8.60 -1.01 28.07
N VAL A 48 7.84 -0.48 27.11
CA VAL A 48 6.91 0.65 27.34
C VAL A 48 5.88 0.29 28.40
N GLN A 49 5.25 -0.89 28.27
CA GLN A 49 4.26 -1.39 29.22
C GLN A 49 4.85 -1.52 30.64
N GLU A 50 6.04 -2.10 30.77
CA GLU A 50 6.74 -2.24 32.05
C GLU A 50 7.02 -0.87 32.70
N ILE A 51 7.48 0.11 31.93
CA ILE A 51 7.77 1.45 32.45
C ILE A 51 6.50 2.12 32.94
N LYS A 52 5.41 2.06 32.17
CA LYS A 52 4.11 2.61 32.58
C LYS A 52 3.57 1.93 33.83
N ALA A 53 3.61 0.59 33.89
CA ALA A 53 3.12 -0.17 35.03
C ALA A 53 3.91 0.14 36.33
N ASN A 54 5.21 0.38 36.21
CA ASN A 54 6.06 0.74 37.35
C ASN A 54 5.96 2.23 37.76
N ASN A 55 5.38 3.07 36.90
CA ASN A 55 5.31 4.53 37.10
C ASN A 55 3.90 5.07 36.78
N PRO A 56 2.83 4.61 37.47
CA PRO A 56 1.44 4.94 37.11
C PRO A 56 1.08 6.43 37.24
N GLU A 57 1.78 7.16 38.11
CA GLU A 57 1.56 8.60 38.36
C GLU A 57 2.59 9.50 37.65
N ALA A 58 3.46 8.92 36.82
CA ALA A 58 4.48 9.70 36.14
C ALA A 58 3.90 10.57 35.03
N GLU A 59 4.63 11.64 34.72
CA GLU A 59 4.34 12.58 33.64
C GLU A 59 5.61 12.71 32.79
N GLY A 60 5.46 12.87 31.48
CA GLY A 60 6.60 12.99 30.57
C GLY A 60 6.50 12.12 29.35
N THR A 61 7.64 11.93 28.68
CA THR A 61 7.70 11.18 27.42
C THR A 61 8.48 9.88 27.58
N ILE A 62 7.90 8.77 27.15
CA ILE A 62 8.62 7.52 26.92
C ILE A 62 9.00 7.48 25.44
N ARG A 63 10.31 7.56 25.16
CA ARG A 63 10.85 7.49 23.81
C ARG A 63 11.28 6.06 23.50
N VAL A 64 10.91 5.58 22.32
CA VAL A 64 11.42 4.35 21.72
C VAL A 64 12.26 4.77 20.51
N THR A 65 13.56 4.89 20.72
CA THR A 65 14.50 5.41 19.70
C THR A 65 15.09 4.26 18.89
N LEU A 66 14.72 4.17 17.62
CA LEU A 66 15.21 3.18 16.67
C LEU A 66 16.50 3.67 16.00
N ARG A 67 17.55 2.86 16.07
CA ARG A 67 18.80 3.08 15.32
C ARG A 67 18.65 2.73 13.85
N LYS A 68 19.66 3.08 13.06
CA LYS A 68 19.77 2.70 11.65
C LYS A 68 19.59 1.19 11.48
N GLY A 69 18.63 0.80 10.64
CA GLY A 69 18.37 -0.60 10.37
C GLY A 69 17.05 -0.83 9.63
N VAL A 70 16.86 -2.08 9.21
CA VAL A 70 15.58 -2.60 8.75
C VAL A 70 15.06 -3.54 9.82
N TYR A 71 13.84 -3.26 10.29
CA TYR A 71 13.12 -4.02 11.30
C TYR A 71 12.01 -4.77 10.59
N HIS A 72 12.29 -6.02 10.23
CA HIS A 72 11.36 -6.86 9.49
C HIS A 72 10.20 -7.33 10.37
N LEU A 73 8.99 -7.20 9.84
CA LEU A 73 7.75 -7.67 10.42
C LEU A 73 7.27 -8.91 9.68
N ASN A 74 7.02 -9.98 10.41
CA ASN A 74 6.32 -11.18 9.91
C ASN A 74 4.81 -11.13 10.23
N GLU A 75 4.39 -10.19 11.07
CA GLU A 75 3.02 -9.87 11.40
C GLU A 75 2.91 -8.37 11.76
N ALA A 76 1.72 -7.81 11.69
CA ALA A 76 1.49 -6.41 12.03
C ALA A 76 1.93 -6.10 13.48
N LEU A 77 2.59 -4.95 13.69
CA LEU A 77 2.80 -4.45 15.05
C LEU A 77 1.46 -3.95 15.62
N LEU A 78 0.89 -4.72 16.55
CA LEU A 78 -0.34 -4.36 17.25
C LEU A 78 -0.03 -3.51 18.48
N LEU A 79 -0.60 -2.31 18.55
CA LEU A 79 -0.48 -1.38 19.67
C LEU A 79 -1.86 -1.09 20.27
N GLY A 80 -2.05 -1.50 21.51
CA GLY A 80 -3.27 -1.32 22.30
C GLY A 80 -3.17 -0.17 23.31
N PRO A 81 -4.20 0.04 24.14
CA PRO A 81 -4.22 1.11 25.15
C PRO A 81 -3.05 1.04 26.13
N GLU A 82 -2.56 -0.16 26.44
CA GLU A 82 -1.41 -0.41 27.28
C GLU A 82 -0.09 0.13 26.68
N ASP A 83 -0.04 0.27 25.35
CA ASP A 83 1.14 0.72 24.59
C ASP A 83 1.12 2.22 24.29
N GLY A 84 -0.07 2.83 24.33
CA GLY A 84 -0.26 4.28 24.24
C GLY A 84 0.24 5.02 25.47
N GLY A 85 0.14 6.34 25.43
CA GLY A 85 0.32 7.21 26.59
C GLY A 85 -0.89 7.25 27.54
N SER A 86 -1.01 8.38 28.24
CA SER A 86 -2.14 8.79 29.07
C SER A 86 -2.33 10.30 28.92
N GLU A 87 -3.21 10.95 29.67
CA GLU A 87 -3.28 12.43 29.68
C GLU A 87 -1.95 13.10 30.10
N LYS A 88 -1.07 12.36 30.78
CA LYS A 88 0.20 12.87 31.34
C LYS A 88 1.44 12.26 30.69
N ILE A 89 1.30 11.11 30.02
CA ILE A 89 2.39 10.37 29.40
C ILE A 89 2.23 10.41 27.89
N GLN A 90 3.32 10.73 27.19
CA GLN A 90 3.45 10.58 25.74
C GLN A 90 4.30 9.36 25.43
N VAL A 91 3.93 8.58 24.42
CA VAL A 91 4.76 7.49 23.88
C VAL A 91 5.16 7.82 22.47
N VAL A 92 6.46 7.91 22.21
CA VAL A 92 7.00 8.30 20.90
C VAL A 92 7.91 7.20 20.36
N TYR A 93 7.52 6.59 19.25
CA TYR A 93 8.42 5.73 18.47
C TYR A 93 9.12 6.58 17.44
N GLU A 94 10.44 6.69 17.51
CA GLU A 94 11.19 7.60 16.65
C GLU A 94 12.47 7.02 16.07
N GLY A 95 12.79 7.39 14.84
CA GLY A 95 14.11 7.14 14.28
C GLY A 95 15.14 8.07 14.92
N HIS A 96 16.28 7.51 15.31
CA HIS A 96 17.40 8.30 15.84
C HIS A 96 17.75 9.44 14.88
N PRO A 97 17.98 10.67 15.36
CA PRO A 97 18.30 11.81 14.50
C PRO A 97 19.48 11.52 13.55
N GLY A 98 19.30 11.79 12.27
CA GLY A 98 20.30 11.55 11.22
C GLY A 98 20.46 10.10 10.79
N GLU A 99 19.70 9.17 11.37
CA GLU A 99 19.67 7.76 10.99
C GLU A 99 18.34 7.39 10.29
N LYS A 100 18.39 6.35 9.44
CA LYS A 100 17.19 5.82 8.77
C LYS A 100 16.80 4.49 9.42
N ALA A 101 15.69 4.50 10.16
CA ALA A 101 15.04 3.32 10.72
C ALA A 101 13.85 2.94 9.84
N ILE A 102 13.84 1.71 9.35
CA ILE A 102 12.84 1.21 8.40
C ILE A 102 12.07 0.06 9.04
N ILE A 103 10.76 0.18 9.13
CA ILE A 103 9.83 -0.87 9.53
C ILE A 103 9.31 -1.49 8.23
N SER A 104 9.69 -2.74 7.98
CA SER A 104 9.45 -3.38 6.68
C SER A 104 8.66 -4.67 6.83
N GLY A 105 7.63 -4.85 6.01
CA GLY A 105 6.95 -6.13 5.83
C GLY A 105 7.54 -6.97 4.69
N GLY A 106 8.75 -6.62 4.21
CA GLY A 106 9.40 -7.34 3.11
C GLY A 106 9.99 -8.67 3.55
N LEU A 107 9.74 -9.70 2.74
CA LEU A 107 10.31 -11.04 2.84
C LEU A 107 11.26 -11.30 1.66
N ALA A 108 12.53 -11.49 1.96
CA ALA A 108 13.54 -11.81 0.96
C ALA A 108 13.36 -13.23 0.41
N ILE A 109 13.26 -13.36 -0.91
CA ILE A 109 13.22 -14.63 -1.62
C ILE A 109 14.65 -15.08 -1.92
N LEU A 110 14.97 -16.31 -1.53
CA LEU A 110 16.31 -16.90 -1.66
C LEU A 110 16.32 -18.04 -2.70
N GLY A 111 17.52 -18.50 -3.06
CA GLY A 111 17.67 -19.70 -3.89
C GLY A 111 17.40 -19.51 -5.39
N TRP A 112 17.50 -18.27 -5.88
CA TRP A 112 17.34 -17.93 -7.29
C TRP A 112 18.30 -18.70 -8.19
N LYS A 113 17.77 -19.31 -9.26
CA LYS A 113 18.52 -20.06 -10.27
C LYS A 113 18.25 -19.47 -11.65
N GLU A 114 19.28 -19.44 -12.48
CA GLU A 114 19.15 -19.03 -13.88
C GLU A 114 18.30 -20.05 -14.66
N THR A 115 17.40 -19.53 -15.50
CA THR A 115 16.59 -20.28 -16.47
C THR A 115 16.46 -19.47 -17.77
N LYS A 116 15.74 -20.02 -18.76
CA LYS A 116 15.51 -19.35 -20.05
C LYS A 116 14.07 -19.49 -20.52
N LYS A 117 13.58 -18.43 -21.17
CA LYS A 117 12.31 -18.38 -21.89
C LYS A 117 12.57 -17.64 -23.20
N ASP A 118 12.23 -18.24 -24.34
CA ASP A 118 12.37 -17.64 -25.67
C ASP A 118 13.78 -17.06 -25.94
N GLY A 119 14.81 -17.71 -25.43
CA GLY A 119 16.21 -17.27 -25.53
C GLY A 119 16.61 -16.13 -24.57
N LYS A 120 15.66 -15.51 -23.87
CA LYS A 120 15.90 -14.54 -22.80
C LYS A 120 16.33 -15.28 -21.52
N ARG A 121 17.21 -14.65 -20.74
CA ARG A 121 17.73 -15.17 -19.47
C ARG A 121 16.87 -14.68 -18.32
N LEU A 122 16.28 -15.60 -17.58
CA LEU A 122 15.40 -15.35 -16.44
C LEU A 122 15.98 -15.98 -15.18
N TRP A 123 15.43 -15.61 -14.04
CA TRP A 123 15.72 -16.23 -12.76
C TRP A 123 14.43 -16.76 -12.16
N VAL A 124 14.53 -17.90 -11.48
CA VAL A 124 13.41 -18.55 -10.81
C VAL A 124 13.80 -18.94 -9.40
N ALA A 125 12.87 -18.78 -8.47
CA ALA A 125 12.98 -19.26 -7.09
C ALA A 125 11.69 -19.96 -6.66
N GLU A 126 11.83 -20.91 -5.73
CA GLU A 126 10.69 -21.49 -5.02
C GLU A 126 10.19 -20.47 -3.99
N LEU A 127 8.88 -20.31 -3.90
CA LEU A 127 8.27 -19.51 -2.83
C LEU A 127 8.12 -20.35 -1.56
N PRO A 128 8.18 -19.73 -0.37
CA PRO A 128 7.79 -20.39 0.88
C PRO A 128 6.36 -20.92 0.80
N ASP A 129 6.07 -22.01 1.51
CA ASP A 129 4.80 -22.74 1.39
C ASP A 129 3.56 -21.84 1.52
N ASP A 130 3.55 -20.92 2.49
CA ASP A 130 2.46 -19.97 2.73
C ASP A 130 2.22 -18.97 1.59
N PHE A 131 3.17 -18.85 0.65
CA PHE A 131 3.11 -17.93 -0.49
C PHE A 131 2.87 -18.64 -1.83
N ARG A 132 3.00 -19.97 -1.90
CA ARG A 132 2.93 -20.73 -3.17
C ARG A 132 1.60 -20.56 -3.91
N ALA A 133 0.50 -20.41 -3.18
CA ALA A 133 -0.84 -20.20 -3.75
C ALA A 133 -1.48 -18.87 -3.28
N LYS A 134 -0.72 -18.04 -2.57
CA LYS A 134 -1.21 -16.76 -2.05
C LYS A 134 -1.10 -15.71 -3.15
N VAL A 135 -2.17 -14.95 -3.35
CA VAL A 135 -2.13 -13.81 -4.25
C VAL A 135 -1.36 -12.68 -3.58
N PHE A 136 -0.34 -12.20 -4.28
CA PHE A 136 0.37 -10.95 -4.04
C PHE A 136 0.66 -10.34 -5.42
N ARG A 137 0.72 -9.02 -5.49
CA ARG A 137 0.85 -8.22 -6.72
C ARG A 137 2.06 -7.32 -6.69
N GLU A 138 2.84 -7.41 -5.62
CA GLU A 138 4.06 -6.64 -5.47
C GLU A 138 5.29 -7.54 -5.40
N PHE A 139 6.32 -7.12 -6.12
CA PHE A 139 7.64 -7.70 -6.07
C PHE A 139 8.64 -6.55 -6.17
N TYR A 140 9.64 -6.56 -5.30
CA TYR A 140 10.62 -5.48 -5.18
C TYR A 140 12.01 -6.01 -5.45
N VAL A 141 12.78 -5.26 -6.23
CA VAL A 141 14.17 -5.59 -6.52
C VAL A 141 15.03 -4.37 -6.20
N ASN A 142 15.86 -4.52 -5.17
CA ASN A 142 16.70 -3.44 -4.61
C ASN A 142 15.93 -2.19 -4.16
N GLY A 143 14.68 -2.38 -3.71
CA GLY A 143 13.78 -1.29 -3.29
C GLY A 143 12.95 -0.67 -4.42
N ASP A 144 13.13 -1.11 -5.67
CA ASP A 144 12.30 -0.66 -6.79
C ASP A 144 11.22 -1.72 -7.10
N ARG A 145 9.97 -1.28 -7.15
CA ARG A 145 8.83 -2.12 -7.59
C ARG A 145 9.08 -2.66 -9.01
N ALA A 146 8.92 -3.97 -9.16
CA ALA A 146 8.95 -4.68 -10.43
C ALA A 146 7.53 -4.79 -11.01
N GLU A 147 7.44 -4.89 -12.33
CA GLU A 147 6.16 -4.93 -13.04
C GLU A 147 5.67 -6.37 -13.18
N GLN A 148 4.42 -6.65 -12.82
CA GLN A 148 3.88 -7.98 -13.03
C GLN A 148 3.60 -8.16 -14.53
N ALA A 149 4.05 -9.28 -15.09
CA ALA A 149 3.90 -9.58 -16.51
C ALA A 149 2.43 -9.49 -16.95
N ARG A 150 2.17 -8.70 -18.00
CA ARG A 150 0.81 -8.35 -18.42
C ARG A 150 0.59 -8.44 -19.93
N LEU A 151 -0.69 -8.50 -20.33
CA LEU A 151 -1.11 -8.33 -21.72
C LEU A 151 -2.34 -7.40 -21.83
N PRO A 152 -2.40 -6.51 -22.84
CA PRO A 152 -1.30 -6.19 -23.74
C PRO A 152 -0.19 -5.48 -22.93
N GLU A 153 1.03 -5.52 -23.46
CA GLU A 153 2.18 -4.82 -22.89
C GLU A 153 1.83 -3.35 -22.58
N GLU A 154 1.30 -2.65 -23.58
CA GLU A 154 0.79 -1.29 -23.43
C GLU A 154 -0.69 -1.19 -23.83
N GLY A 155 -1.41 -0.30 -23.16
CA GLY A 155 -2.81 -0.01 -23.47
C GLY A 155 -3.79 -0.96 -22.78
N LEU A 156 -4.96 -1.14 -23.41
CA LEU A 156 -6.08 -1.91 -22.86
C LEU A 156 -6.80 -2.63 -24.00
N TYR A 157 -7.26 -3.86 -23.71
CA TYR A 157 -8.25 -4.58 -24.49
C TYR A 157 -9.67 -4.08 -24.19
N TYR A 158 -10.65 -4.58 -24.96
CA TYR A 158 -12.05 -4.19 -24.85
C TYR A 158 -12.93 -5.43 -24.83
N PHE A 159 -13.88 -5.47 -23.90
CA PHE A 159 -14.98 -6.43 -23.99
C PHE A 159 -15.90 -6.06 -25.16
N THR A 160 -16.58 -7.05 -25.72
CA THR A 160 -17.51 -6.88 -26.85
C THR A 160 -18.95 -7.20 -26.48
N GLU A 161 -19.15 -7.93 -25.38
CA GLU A 161 -20.46 -8.30 -24.85
C GLU A 161 -20.32 -8.68 -23.37
N VAL A 162 -21.33 -8.45 -22.55
CA VAL A 162 -21.43 -9.05 -21.21
C VAL A 162 -22.32 -10.27 -21.26
N ILE A 163 -21.88 -11.36 -20.64
CA ILE A 163 -22.69 -12.56 -20.49
C ILE A 163 -23.30 -12.60 -19.08
N ASP A 164 -24.39 -13.37 -18.93
CA ASP A 164 -25.06 -13.60 -17.63
C ASP A 164 -25.70 -12.33 -16.98
N VAL A 165 -26.06 -11.33 -17.78
CA VAL A 165 -26.86 -10.19 -17.33
C VAL A 165 -27.93 -9.85 -18.38
N SER A 166 -29.16 -9.60 -17.94
CA SER A 166 -30.29 -9.21 -18.80
C SER A 166 -30.33 -7.69 -19.02
N GLY A 167 -31.11 -7.23 -19.99
CA GLY A 167 -31.36 -5.80 -20.21
C GLY A 167 -32.04 -5.09 -19.02
N GLU A 168 -32.69 -5.81 -18.12
CA GLU A 168 -33.41 -5.23 -16.98
C GLU A 168 -32.55 -5.10 -15.72
N ASP A 169 -31.42 -5.82 -15.66
CA ASP A 169 -30.54 -5.81 -14.49
C ASP A 169 -29.93 -4.43 -14.22
N LYS A 170 -29.81 -4.08 -12.94
CA LYS A 170 -29.17 -2.83 -12.51
C LYS A 170 -27.69 -2.81 -12.94
N TRP A 171 -27.17 -1.61 -13.21
CA TRP A 171 -25.75 -1.41 -13.54
C TRP A 171 -24.80 -1.88 -12.42
N SER A 172 -25.29 -1.92 -11.18
CA SER A 172 -24.58 -2.42 -10.00
C SER A 172 -24.63 -3.95 -9.83
N ASN A 173 -25.30 -4.68 -10.73
CA ASN A 173 -25.31 -6.14 -10.69
C ASN A 173 -24.16 -6.66 -11.56
N GLY A 174 -23.06 -7.08 -10.93
CA GLY A 174 -21.85 -7.57 -11.59
C GLY A 174 -22.05 -8.66 -12.63
N SER A 175 -21.06 -8.81 -13.50
CA SER A 175 -20.99 -9.83 -14.56
C SER A 175 -20.09 -11.00 -14.16
N LEU A 176 -20.50 -12.23 -14.49
CA LEU A 176 -19.68 -13.45 -14.33
C LEU A 176 -18.87 -13.81 -15.57
N GLY A 177 -19.02 -13.05 -16.64
CA GLY A 177 -18.23 -13.23 -17.85
C GLY A 177 -18.48 -12.13 -18.87
N ALA A 178 -17.70 -12.19 -19.93
CA ALA A 178 -17.83 -11.31 -21.08
C ALA A 178 -17.32 -12.00 -22.34
N LYS A 179 -17.68 -11.44 -23.50
CA LYS A 179 -16.96 -11.73 -24.75
C LYS A 179 -15.82 -10.76 -24.96
N PHE A 180 -14.76 -11.24 -25.60
CA PHE A 180 -13.55 -10.49 -25.92
C PHE A 180 -13.31 -10.46 -27.44
N VAL A 181 -12.33 -9.67 -27.89
CA VAL A 181 -11.91 -9.65 -29.29
C VAL A 181 -10.98 -10.84 -29.55
N GLU A 182 -11.22 -11.59 -30.62
CA GLU A 182 -10.43 -12.76 -30.98
C GLU A 182 -8.91 -12.48 -30.89
N GLY A 183 -8.20 -13.30 -30.10
CA GLY A 183 -6.76 -13.19 -29.89
C GLY A 183 -6.32 -12.44 -28.62
N ASP A 184 -7.20 -11.65 -27.99
CA ASP A 184 -6.88 -10.93 -26.74
C ASP A 184 -6.60 -11.91 -25.59
N ILE A 185 -7.46 -12.93 -25.47
CA ILE A 185 -7.30 -14.06 -24.54
C ILE A 185 -7.07 -15.33 -25.37
N ARG A 186 -6.07 -16.13 -24.97
CA ARG A 186 -5.62 -17.33 -25.67
C ARG A 186 -5.40 -18.46 -24.66
N ASP A 187 -4.99 -19.63 -25.13
CA ASP A 187 -4.60 -20.77 -24.29
C ASP A 187 -3.26 -20.49 -23.59
N PHE A 188 -3.30 -19.67 -22.55
CA PHE A 188 -2.14 -19.27 -21.75
C PHE A 188 -1.70 -20.38 -20.80
N LYS A 189 -0.40 -20.43 -20.49
CA LYS A 189 0.10 -21.26 -19.37
C LYS A 189 -0.62 -20.85 -18.07
N ASN A 190 -1.09 -21.85 -17.33
CA ASN A 190 -1.79 -21.68 -16.06
C ASN A 190 -2.93 -20.66 -16.15
N LEU A 191 -3.88 -20.90 -17.04
CA LEU A 191 -4.98 -19.98 -17.33
C LEU A 191 -5.70 -19.43 -16.07
N ASN A 192 -5.87 -20.26 -15.03
CA ASN A 192 -6.54 -19.84 -13.78
C ASN A 192 -5.68 -18.95 -12.86
N ASP A 193 -4.39 -18.80 -13.16
CA ASP A 193 -3.49 -17.88 -12.45
C ASP A 193 -3.59 -16.45 -13.03
N VAL A 194 -4.19 -16.29 -14.21
CA VAL A 194 -4.34 -15.00 -14.91
C VAL A 194 -5.46 -14.17 -14.28
N GLU A 195 -5.15 -12.93 -13.92
CA GLU A 195 -6.11 -11.96 -13.40
C GLU A 195 -6.51 -10.96 -14.49
N ILE A 196 -7.82 -10.78 -14.68
CA ILE A 196 -8.39 -9.71 -15.50
C ILE A 196 -8.61 -8.50 -14.60
N VAL A 197 -7.99 -7.38 -14.96
CA VAL A 197 -8.23 -6.07 -14.34
C VAL A 197 -9.12 -5.25 -15.28
N ALA A 198 -10.41 -5.23 -14.97
CA ALA A 198 -11.45 -4.61 -15.78
C ALA A 198 -11.84 -3.22 -15.28
N TYR A 199 -11.55 -2.19 -16.06
CA TYR A 199 -12.02 -0.83 -15.82
C TYR A 199 -13.45 -0.63 -16.32
N THR A 200 -14.31 -0.27 -15.38
CA THR A 200 -15.72 0.00 -15.60
C THR A 200 -16.13 1.25 -14.81
N ARG A 201 -16.58 2.28 -15.52
CA ARG A 201 -16.98 3.57 -14.95
C ARG A 201 -15.79 4.23 -14.22
N TRP A 202 -15.89 4.35 -12.89
CA TRP A 202 -14.88 4.98 -12.04
C TRP A 202 -14.10 3.97 -11.18
N ILE A 203 -14.25 2.67 -11.46
CA ILE A 203 -13.59 1.60 -10.71
C ILE A 203 -12.93 0.58 -11.62
N GLU A 204 -12.10 -0.23 -11.00
CA GLU A 204 -11.58 -1.49 -11.46
C GLU A 204 -12.27 -2.66 -10.75
N SER A 205 -12.47 -3.76 -11.47
CA SER A 205 -12.74 -5.07 -10.91
C SER A 205 -11.58 -6.00 -11.27
N ARG A 206 -11.08 -6.76 -10.29
CA ARG A 206 -10.04 -7.77 -10.43
C ARG A 206 -10.65 -9.15 -10.24
N GLN A 207 -10.52 -9.99 -11.25
CA GLN A 207 -11.17 -11.31 -11.29
C GLN A 207 -10.24 -12.29 -12.00
N ARG A 208 -10.09 -13.50 -11.49
CA ARG A 208 -9.30 -14.52 -12.21
C ARG A 208 -10.14 -15.19 -13.26
N ILE A 209 -9.48 -15.67 -14.31
CA ILE A 209 -10.12 -16.47 -15.34
C ILE A 209 -10.53 -17.82 -14.75
N GLU A 210 -11.82 -18.15 -14.82
CA GLU A 210 -12.34 -19.48 -14.47
C GLU A 210 -12.27 -20.42 -15.66
N SER A 211 -12.79 -19.97 -16.81
CA SER A 211 -12.69 -20.72 -18.08
C SER A 211 -12.81 -19.80 -19.29
N VAL A 212 -12.32 -20.29 -20.44
CA VAL A 212 -12.38 -19.60 -21.73
C VAL A 212 -12.90 -20.56 -22.79
N ASP A 213 -13.86 -20.10 -23.59
CA ASP A 213 -14.28 -20.72 -24.84
C ASP A 213 -13.75 -19.87 -26.01
N LEU A 214 -12.74 -20.38 -26.71
CA LEU A 214 -12.09 -19.69 -27.82
C LEU A 214 -12.93 -19.72 -29.11
N ASP A 215 -13.87 -20.65 -29.27
CA ASP A 215 -14.74 -20.71 -30.46
C ASP A 215 -15.77 -19.57 -30.42
N SER A 216 -16.28 -19.26 -29.23
CA SER A 216 -17.23 -18.17 -29.01
C SER A 216 -16.61 -16.86 -28.51
N ASN A 217 -15.29 -16.85 -28.27
CA ASN A 217 -14.54 -15.76 -27.64
C ASN A 217 -15.17 -15.31 -26.30
N THR A 218 -15.52 -16.27 -25.45
CA THR A 218 -16.18 -16.02 -24.17
C THR A 218 -15.24 -16.35 -23.02
N VAL A 219 -15.09 -15.43 -22.06
CA VAL A 219 -14.39 -15.66 -20.80
C VAL A 219 -15.39 -15.65 -19.64
N THR A 220 -15.18 -16.53 -18.67
CA THR A 220 -15.89 -16.56 -17.39
C THR A 220 -14.91 -16.31 -16.25
N PHE A 221 -15.42 -15.74 -15.16
CA PHE A 221 -14.63 -15.27 -14.03
C PHE A 221 -14.91 -16.09 -12.76
N ASP A 222 -13.91 -16.16 -11.88
CA ASP A 222 -14.02 -16.86 -10.58
C ASP A 222 -15.01 -16.20 -9.60
N ARG A 223 -15.40 -14.94 -9.88
CA ARG A 223 -16.34 -14.14 -9.09
C ARG A 223 -17.03 -13.08 -9.96
N ARG A 224 -18.10 -12.44 -9.46
CA ARG A 224 -18.76 -11.33 -10.18
C ARG A 224 -17.93 -10.05 -10.11
N SER A 225 -17.92 -9.28 -11.18
CA SER A 225 -17.39 -7.92 -11.17
C SER A 225 -18.19 -7.03 -10.22
N THR A 226 -17.65 -5.91 -9.76
CA THR A 226 -18.40 -5.01 -8.85
C THR A 226 -19.57 -4.34 -9.57
N PHE A 227 -19.37 -3.92 -10.83
CA PHE A 227 -20.41 -3.39 -11.71
C PHE A 227 -20.50 -4.20 -12.99
N ARG A 228 -21.63 -4.14 -13.69
CA ARG A 228 -21.73 -4.67 -15.07
C ARG A 228 -20.58 -4.13 -15.91
N LEU A 229 -19.93 -4.97 -16.71
CA LEU A 229 -18.81 -4.59 -17.59
C LEU A 229 -19.25 -3.75 -18.80
N GLU A 230 -20.09 -2.75 -18.55
CA GLU A 230 -20.64 -1.74 -19.45
C GLU A 230 -20.32 -0.36 -18.87
N ASP A 231 -19.63 0.45 -19.66
CA ASP A 231 -19.02 1.69 -19.19
C ASP A 231 -20.00 2.88 -19.19
N THR A 232 -21.06 2.81 -20.00
CA THR A 232 -22.04 3.89 -20.14
C THR A 232 -23.41 3.54 -19.55
N ARG A 233 -24.23 4.57 -19.31
CA ARG A 233 -25.64 4.37 -18.97
C ARG A 233 -26.46 3.83 -20.16
N LYS A 234 -26.03 4.13 -21.38
CA LYS A 234 -26.67 3.67 -22.62
C LYS A 234 -26.33 2.23 -22.98
N ARG A 235 -25.30 1.65 -22.33
CA ARG A 235 -24.81 0.28 -22.58
C ARG A 235 -24.37 0.07 -24.03
N ASP A 236 -23.84 1.13 -24.63
CA ASP A 236 -23.30 1.17 -25.99
C ASP A 236 -21.77 1.04 -26.03
N ARG A 237 -21.13 0.96 -24.85
CA ARG A 237 -19.69 0.69 -24.69
C ARG A 237 -19.47 -0.24 -23.51
N PHE A 238 -18.56 -1.19 -23.68
CA PHE A 238 -18.17 -2.14 -22.66
C PHE A 238 -16.93 -1.70 -21.91
N GLY A 239 -16.65 -2.37 -20.79
CA GLY A 239 -15.45 -2.17 -20.01
C GLY A 239 -14.18 -2.43 -20.82
N ARG A 240 -13.09 -1.79 -20.37
CA ARG A 240 -11.74 -2.02 -20.89
C ARG A 240 -11.00 -2.89 -19.90
N TYR A 241 -10.04 -3.68 -20.33
CA TYR A 241 -9.28 -4.52 -19.41
C TYR A 241 -7.85 -4.74 -19.88
N TYR A 242 -7.03 -5.25 -18.97
CA TYR A 242 -5.78 -5.92 -19.26
C TYR A 242 -5.70 -7.19 -18.42
N LEU A 243 -4.76 -8.05 -18.79
CA LEU A 243 -4.46 -9.31 -18.13
C LEU A 243 -3.17 -9.13 -17.35
N GLU A 244 -3.14 -9.57 -16.10
CA GLU A 244 -1.94 -9.66 -15.27
C GLU A 244 -1.59 -11.11 -14.98
N ASN A 245 -0.33 -11.31 -14.59
CA ASN A 245 0.25 -12.61 -14.28
C ASN A 245 0.17 -13.58 -15.48
N VAL A 246 0.52 -13.09 -16.67
CA VAL A 246 0.51 -13.90 -17.90
C VAL A 246 1.93 -14.36 -18.23
N TRP A 247 2.18 -15.68 -18.22
CA TRP A 247 3.51 -16.23 -18.55
C TRP A 247 3.98 -15.78 -19.93
N GLU A 248 3.11 -15.82 -20.93
CA GLU A 248 3.41 -15.39 -22.30
C GLU A 248 3.74 -13.89 -22.39
N GLY A 249 3.24 -13.08 -21.45
CA GLY A 249 3.53 -11.66 -21.32
C GLY A 249 4.89 -11.36 -20.68
N LEU A 250 5.50 -12.32 -19.96
CA LEU A 250 6.81 -12.12 -19.32
C LEU A 250 7.91 -11.99 -20.38
N ASP A 251 8.21 -10.76 -20.76
CA ASP A 251 9.01 -10.46 -21.94
C ASP A 251 9.84 -9.16 -21.86
N GLN A 252 9.54 -8.22 -20.96
CA GLN A 252 10.32 -7.00 -20.74
C GLN A 252 11.26 -7.06 -19.51
N PRO A 253 12.46 -6.45 -19.58
CA PRO A 253 13.33 -6.30 -18.42
C PRO A 253 12.66 -5.56 -17.26
N GLY A 254 12.67 -6.16 -16.07
CA GLY A 254 12.00 -5.64 -14.89
C GLY A 254 10.68 -6.34 -14.57
N GLU A 255 10.22 -7.25 -15.43
CA GLU A 255 8.97 -7.98 -15.21
C GLU A 255 9.14 -9.26 -14.38
N TRP A 256 8.06 -9.64 -13.69
CA TRP A 256 7.97 -10.89 -12.93
C TRP A 256 6.65 -11.64 -13.14
N TYR A 257 6.64 -12.94 -12.82
CA TYR A 257 5.49 -13.83 -12.94
C TYR A 257 5.42 -14.79 -11.74
N HIS A 258 4.21 -15.05 -11.23
CA HIS A 258 3.95 -16.01 -10.17
C HIS A 258 3.20 -17.23 -10.73
N ASP A 259 3.86 -18.38 -10.66
CA ASP A 259 3.31 -19.69 -11.02
C ASP A 259 2.68 -20.33 -9.77
N PHE A 260 1.35 -20.27 -9.63
CA PHE A 260 0.67 -20.80 -8.43
C PHE A 260 0.71 -22.33 -8.41
N GLN A 261 0.70 -22.95 -9.58
CA GLN A 261 0.69 -24.40 -9.75
C GLN A 261 2.01 -25.01 -9.28
N GLU A 262 3.13 -24.38 -9.63
CA GLU A 262 4.46 -24.83 -9.23
C GLU A 262 4.99 -24.13 -7.97
N GLY A 263 4.29 -23.12 -7.44
CA GLY A 263 4.71 -22.33 -6.29
C GLY A 263 6.04 -21.60 -6.49
N LYS A 264 6.22 -21.01 -7.68
CA LYS A 264 7.48 -20.38 -8.10
C LYS A 264 7.26 -18.93 -8.52
N ILE A 265 8.29 -18.13 -8.32
CA ILE A 265 8.37 -16.77 -8.86
C ILE A 265 9.48 -16.71 -9.91
N TYR A 266 9.18 -16.07 -11.03
CA TYR A 266 10.08 -15.85 -12.14
C TYR A 266 10.34 -14.35 -12.29
N TYR A 267 11.57 -13.98 -12.59
CA TYR A 267 11.97 -12.60 -12.80
C TYR A 267 12.86 -12.47 -14.04
N LEU A 268 12.54 -11.49 -14.90
CA LEU A 268 13.36 -11.08 -16.03
C LEU A 268 14.13 -9.81 -15.63
N PRO A 269 15.44 -9.87 -15.34
CA PRO A 269 16.13 -8.75 -14.71
C PRO A 269 16.31 -7.55 -15.63
N ARG A 270 16.43 -6.38 -15.01
CA ARG A 270 16.73 -5.14 -15.71
C ARG A 270 18.11 -5.21 -16.37
N VAL A 271 18.33 -4.37 -17.37
CA VAL A 271 19.62 -4.33 -18.09
C VAL A 271 20.75 -3.99 -17.12
N GLY A 272 21.73 -4.89 -17.01
CA GLY A 272 22.90 -4.75 -16.14
C GLY A 272 22.71 -5.23 -14.70
N GLU A 273 21.51 -5.66 -14.34
CA GLU A 273 21.20 -6.17 -13.00
C GLU A 273 21.83 -7.54 -12.76
N LYS A 274 22.38 -7.73 -11.56
CA LYS A 274 23.01 -8.98 -11.12
C LYS A 274 22.24 -9.57 -9.96
N ILE A 275 21.52 -10.65 -10.21
CA ILE A 275 20.67 -11.28 -9.18
C ILE A 275 21.46 -11.79 -7.97
N SER A 276 22.75 -12.13 -8.13
CA SER A 276 23.61 -12.53 -7.00
C SER A 276 23.82 -11.43 -5.96
N ASP A 277 23.67 -10.17 -6.36
CA ASP A 277 23.97 -8.99 -5.55
C ASP A 277 22.68 -8.24 -5.16
N SER A 278 21.53 -8.70 -5.66
CA SER A 278 20.23 -8.04 -5.50
C SER A 278 19.43 -8.61 -4.32
N ILE A 279 18.65 -7.74 -3.69
CA ILE A 279 17.64 -8.12 -2.70
C ILE A 279 16.28 -8.15 -3.41
N LEU A 280 15.68 -9.35 -3.48
CA LEU A 280 14.43 -9.63 -4.18
C LEU A 280 13.37 -9.98 -3.13
N GLU A 281 12.35 -9.17 -3.00
CA GLU A 281 11.41 -9.21 -1.86
C GLU A 281 9.96 -9.18 -2.31
N ILE A 282 9.10 -9.87 -1.54
CA ILE A 282 7.63 -9.78 -1.60
C ILE A 282 7.10 -9.23 -0.27
N PRO A 283 5.94 -8.58 -0.23
CA PRO A 283 5.29 -8.23 1.03
C PRO A 283 4.76 -9.49 1.73
N CYS A 284 4.94 -9.58 3.05
CA CYS A 284 4.44 -10.70 3.87
C CYS A 284 3.40 -10.31 4.92
N VAL A 285 3.06 -9.03 5.05
CA VAL A 285 2.04 -8.52 5.98
C VAL A 285 1.05 -7.60 5.26
N GLU A 286 -0.20 -7.59 5.71
CA GLU A 286 -1.24 -6.70 5.16
C GLU A 286 -1.17 -5.29 5.72
N GLN A 287 -0.78 -5.13 6.97
CA GLN A 287 -0.59 -3.84 7.61
C GLN A 287 0.69 -3.92 8.45
N LEU A 288 1.49 -2.85 8.43
CA LEU A 288 2.73 -2.77 9.20
C LEU A 288 2.43 -2.48 10.66
N VAL A 289 1.50 -1.55 10.91
CA VAL A 289 1.13 -1.11 12.25
C VAL A 289 -0.37 -0.98 12.36
N ARG A 290 -0.92 -1.51 13.46
CA ARG A 290 -2.33 -1.32 13.84
C ARG A 290 -2.39 -0.79 15.26
N VAL A 291 -2.84 0.45 15.41
CA VAL A 291 -3.09 1.11 16.69
C VAL A 291 -4.58 1.00 16.99
N ILE A 292 -4.95 0.12 17.91
CA ILE A 292 -6.34 -0.29 18.12
C ILE A 292 -6.72 -0.15 19.59
N GLY A 293 -7.64 0.78 19.87
CA GLY A 293 -8.33 0.89 21.14
C GLY A 293 -9.79 0.42 21.03
N SER A 294 -10.54 0.71 22.07
CA SER A 294 -12.01 0.61 22.08
C SER A 294 -12.64 1.96 22.43
N GLU A 295 -13.95 2.09 22.24
CA GLU A 295 -14.69 3.31 22.64
C GLU A 295 -14.51 3.66 24.13
N ASN A 296 -14.33 2.63 24.99
CA ASN A 296 -14.15 2.82 26.43
C ASN A 296 -12.68 2.92 26.85
N GLU A 297 -11.78 2.30 26.10
CA GLU A 297 -10.33 2.26 26.35
C GLU A 297 -9.59 2.60 25.05
N PRO A 298 -9.54 3.88 24.67
CA PRO A 298 -8.85 4.29 23.46
C PRO A 298 -7.33 4.26 23.64
N VAL A 299 -6.59 4.08 22.55
CA VAL A 299 -5.14 4.39 22.56
C VAL A 299 -4.99 5.90 22.56
N ARG A 300 -4.09 6.45 23.37
CA ARG A 300 -3.89 7.90 23.49
C ARG A 300 -2.42 8.25 23.29
N ASN A 301 -2.12 9.45 22.82
CA ASN A 301 -0.79 10.06 22.95
C ASN A 301 0.35 9.16 22.46
N LEU A 302 0.15 8.56 21.28
CA LEU A 302 1.11 7.67 20.62
C LEU A 302 1.51 8.28 19.27
N THR A 303 2.79 8.62 19.15
CA THR A 303 3.34 9.28 17.95
C THR A 303 4.43 8.43 17.32
N PHE A 304 4.39 8.32 15.99
CA PHE A 304 5.52 7.86 15.17
C PHE A 304 6.23 9.06 14.57
N ASN A 305 7.54 9.18 14.76
CA ASN A 305 8.31 10.31 14.28
C ASN A 305 9.59 9.89 13.53
N ASN A 306 9.86 10.45 12.36
CA ASN A 306 11.11 10.17 11.62
C ASN A 306 11.34 8.66 11.36
N LEU A 307 10.28 7.95 11.00
CA LEU A 307 10.31 6.52 10.65
C LEU A 307 9.92 6.28 9.20
N VAL A 308 10.43 5.18 8.64
CA VAL A 308 10.02 4.70 7.32
C VAL A 308 9.21 3.42 7.47
N PHE A 309 8.08 3.34 6.80
CA PHE A 309 7.18 2.19 6.73
C PHE A 309 7.14 1.71 5.28
N GLU A 310 7.44 0.43 5.05
CA GLU A 310 7.43 -0.12 3.68
C GLU A 310 7.01 -1.59 3.58
N ARG A 311 6.49 -1.98 2.42
CA ARG A 311 6.24 -3.37 1.99
C ARG A 311 5.16 -4.09 2.79
N ALA A 312 3.97 -3.52 2.79
CA ALA A 312 2.75 -4.23 3.11
C ALA A 312 1.89 -4.37 1.86
N GLU A 313 1.10 -5.42 1.76
CA GLU A 313 0.10 -5.56 0.70
C GLU A 313 -1.16 -6.25 1.24
N TRP A 314 -2.30 -5.71 0.84
CA TRP A 314 -3.61 -6.30 1.01
C TRP A 314 -4.21 -6.76 -0.32
N THR A 315 -5.12 -7.73 -0.23
CA THR A 315 -5.94 -8.19 -1.36
C THR A 315 -7.40 -8.25 -0.97
N TYR A 316 -8.32 -8.09 -1.93
CA TYR A 316 -9.76 -8.21 -1.66
C TYR A 316 -10.10 -9.55 -0.96
N PRO A 317 -11.06 -9.54 -0.03
CA PRO A 317 -11.61 -10.78 0.52
C PRO A 317 -12.12 -11.71 -0.57
N GLU A 318 -12.20 -13.00 -0.26
CA GLU A 318 -12.72 -13.99 -1.19
C GLU A 318 -14.15 -13.64 -1.66
N GLY A 319 -14.37 -13.70 -2.97
CA GLY A 319 -15.65 -13.36 -3.60
C GLY A 319 -15.79 -11.89 -4.01
N ASP A 320 -15.01 -10.98 -3.43
CA ASP A 320 -14.99 -9.58 -3.82
C ASP A 320 -14.05 -9.37 -5.02
N ALA A 321 -14.48 -8.51 -5.94
CA ALA A 321 -13.71 -8.15 -7.14
C ALA A 321 -13.21 -6.70 -7.10
N GLY A 322 -13.74 -5.85 -6.24
CA GLY A 322 -13.51 -4.43 -6.35
C GLY A 322 -14.40 -3.61 -5.44
N SER A 323 -13.93 -2.41 -5.13
CA SER A 323 -14.65 -1.41 -4.37
C SER A 323 -15.73 -0.73 -5.21
N VAL A 324 -16.88 -0.39 -4.62
CA VAL A 324 -17.89 0.39 -5.36
C VAL A 324 -17.44 1.83 -5.64
N GLN A 325 -16.46 2.34 -4.88
CA GLN A 325 -15.86 3.65 -5.09
C GLN A 325 -14.54 3.79 -4.28
N ALA A 326 -13.60 4.57 -4.82
CA ALA A 326 -12.45 5.11 -4.10
C ALA A 326 -11.52 4.07 -3.43
N ALA A 327 -11.48 2.83 -3.93
CA ALA A 327 -10.79 1.71 -3.28
C ALA A 327 -11.08 1.61 -1.76
N PHE A 328 -12.32 1.91 -1.33
CA PHE A 328 -12.53 2.29 0.08
C PHE A 328 -12.25 1.18 1.10
N GLU A 329 -12.36 -0.08 0.68
CA GLU A 329 -12.09 -1.29 1.44
C GLU A 329 -10.59 -1.51 1.68
N THR A 330 -9.71 -0.96 0.82
CA THR A 330 -8.26 -1.14 0.98
C THR A 330 -7.79 -0.48 2.28
N PRO A 331 -7.21 -1.21 3.23
CA PRO A 331 -6.81 -0.63 4.51
C PRO A 331 -5.60 0.29 4.35
N GLY A 332 -5.33 1.12 5.36
CA GLY A 332 -4.03 1.80 5.46
C GLY A 332 -2.93 0.87 5.96
N ALA A 333 -1.74 0.90 5.36
CA ALA A 333 -0.57 0.15 5.85
C ALA A 333 -0.19 0.51 7.30
N VAL A 334 -0.49 1.76 7.70
CA VAL A 334 -0.53 2.20 9.10
C VAL A 334 -1.96 2.60 9.45
N TYR A 335 -2.56 1.89 10.41
CA TYR A 335 -3.98 2.02 10.72
C TYR A 335 -4.22 2.39 12.19
N PHE A 336 -5.17 3.30 12.40
CA PHE A 336 -5.65 3.73 13.71
C PHE A 336 -7.14 3.47 13.86
N GLU A 337 -7.55 2.91 14.99
CA GLU A 337 -8.95 2.76 15.39
C GLU A 337 -9.12 3.05 16.88
N ASN A 338 -10.12 3.85 17.23
CA ASN A 338 -10.34 4.35 18.59
C ASN A 338 -9.05 4.91 19.22
N ALA A 339 -8.34 5.75 18.47
CA ALA A 339 -7.12 6.41 18.91
C ALA A 339 -7.36 7.91 19.13
N LEU A 340 -6.67 8.51 20.10
CA LEU A 340 -6.82 9.92 20.43
C LEU A 340 -5.45 10.58 20.49
N GLU A 341 -5.31 11.77 19.91
CA GLU A 341 -4.05 12.54 19.98
C GLU A 341 -2.84 11.68 19.54
N SER A 342 -3.03 10.90 18.47
CA SER A 342 -2.05 9.90 18.00
C SER A 342 -1.87 10.02 16.50
N GLY A 343 -0.68 9.72 16.00
CA GLY A 343 -0.41 9.97 14.59
C GLY A 343 1.04 9.84 14.15
N LEU A 344 1.29 10.37 12.96
CA LEU A 344 2.59 10.35 12.28
C LEU A 344 3.09 11.77 12.08
N GLU A 345 4.38 11.98 12.36
CA GLU A 345 5.12 13.21 12.08
C GLU A 345 6.44 12.89 11.38
N HIS A 346 6.79 13.63 10.32
CA HIS A 346 8.07 13.46 9.62
C HIS A 346 8.35 12.02 9.15
N CYS A 347 7.30 11.25 8.88
CA CYS A 347 7.40 9.85 8.49
C CYS A 347 7.41 9.69 6.97
N VAL A 348 7.88 8.53 6.52
CA VAL A 348 7.75 8.10 5.13
C VAL A 348 6.96 6.80 5.09
N VAL A 349 5.84 6.76 4.39
CA VAL A 349 5.14 5.52 4.04
C VAL A 349 5.33 5.30 2.56
N ARG A 350 5.90 4.16 2.17
CA ARG A 350 6.19 3.90 0.76
C ARG A 350 6.19 2.43 0.39
N GLU A 351 6.10 2.15 -0.91
CA GLU A 351 6.26 0.77 -1.42
C GLU A 351 5.25 -0.16 -0.73
N VAL A 352 3.97 0.23 -0.71
CA VAL A 352 2.87 -0.55 -0.12
C VAL A 352 1.77 -0.78 -1.15
N GLY A 353 1.10 -1.93 -1.11
CA GLY A 353 -0.02 -2.29 -1.97
C GLY A 353 -1.36 -1.70 -1.53
N ASP A 354 -1.34 -1.06 -0.38
CA ASP A 354 -2.45 -0.55 0.40
C ASP A 354 -2.76 0.94 0.14
N ASP A 355 -3.69 1.50 0.92
CA ASP A 355 -3.63 2.91 1.25
C ASP A 355 -2.38 3.16 2.13
N GLY A 356 -1.78 4.35 2.10
CA GLY A 356 -0.64 4.65 2.95
C GLY A 356 -0.99 4.67 4.45
N VAL A 357 -1.90 5.55 4.85
CA VAL A 357 -2.30 5.72 6.27
C VAL A 357 -3.81 5.81 6.37
N GLU A 358 -4.40 5.15 7.36
CA GLU A 358 -5.82 5.26 7.66
C GLU A 358 -6.06 5.63 9.14
N ILE A 359 -6.68 6.79 9.33
CA ILE A 359 -7.25 7.24 10.61
C ILE A 359 -8.72 6.85 10.60
N GLY A 360 -9.04 5.72 11.22
CA GLY A 360 -10.32 5.04 11.13
C GLY A 360 -11.37 5.48 12.16
N LYS A 361 -12.31 4.58 12.41
CA LYS A 361 -13.45 4.79 13.31
C LYS A 361 -12.99 5.15 14.72
N GLY A 362 -13.68 6.10 15.36
CA GLY A 362 -13.47 6.41 16.77
C GLY A 362 -12.22 7.24 17.04
N CYS A 363 -11.46 7.59 16.00
CA CYS A 363 -10.30 8.44 16.15
C CYS A 363 -10.68 9.91 16.33
N SER A 364 -10.02 10.61 17.26
CA SER A 364 -10.16 12.07 17.44
C SER A 364 -8.80 12.73 17.60
N ASP A 365 -8.64 13.93 17.05
CA ASP A 365 -7.42 14.73 17.21
C ASP A 365 -6.16 13.97 16.75
N CYS A 366 -6.32 13.04 15.81
CA CYS A 366 -5.22 12.26 15.22
C CYS A 366 -4.63 12.99 14.02
N PHE A 367 -3.40 12.65 13.64
CA PHE A 367 -2.68 13.45 12.64
C PHE A 367 -1.75 12.66 11.74
N VAL A 368 -1.57 13.17 10.52
CA VAL A 368 -0.46 12.84 9.63
C VAL A 368 0.13 14.15 9.13
N ASN A 369 1.30 14.51 9.68
CA ASN A 369 1.91 15.82 9.47
C ASN A 369 3.32 15.70 8.90
N ALA A 370 3.69 16.65 8.03
CA ALA A 370 5.05 16.80 7.51
C ALA A 370 5.66 15.49 6.94
N SER A 371 4.82 14.62 6.38
CA SER A 371 5.18 13.26 5.99
C SER A 371 5.16 13.06 4.47
N VAL A 372 5.83 12.01 4.01
CA VAL A 372 5.83 11.60 2.59
C VAL A 372 5.11 10.26 2.47
N VAL A 373 4.09 10.20 1.62
CA VAL A 373 3.31 8.99 1.36
C VAL A 373 3.35 8.72 -0.14
N GLN A 374 4.09 7.68 -0.56
CA GLN A 374 4.42 7.53 -1.98
C GLN A 374 4.57 6.08 -2.48
N ASP A 375 4.33 5.83 -3.77
CA ASP A 375 4.41 4.48 -4.36
C ASP A 375 3.44 3.50 -3.68
N LEU A 376 2.15 3.67 -4.00
CA LEU A 376 1.03 3.08 -3.29
C LEU A 376 0.16 2.26 -4.25
N GLY A 377 -0.28 1.09 -3.81
CA GLY A 377 -1.21 0.27 -4.55
C GLY A 377 -2.58 0.92 -4.65
N ALA A 378 -3.09 1.54 -3.58
CA ALA A 378 -4.37 2.27 -3.58
C ALA A 378 -4.20 3.77 -3.29
N GLY A 379 -4.84 4.28 -2.24
CA GLY A 379 -4.91 5.68 -1.86
C GLY A 379 -3.73 6.18 -1.03
N GLY A 380 -3.69 7.49 -0.79
CA GLY A 380 -2.67 8.13 0.04
C GLY A 380 -2.99 8.06 1.52
N ILE A 381 -3.87 8.96 1.97
CA ILE A 381 -4.27 9.08 3.37
C ILE A 381 -5.79 9.09 3.47
N LYS A 382 -6.33 8.20 4.32
CA LYS A 382 -7.76 8.07 4.57
C LYS A 382 -8.10 8.56 5.97
N LEU A 383 -8.86 9.65 6.06
CA LEU A 383 -9.64 10.00 7.24
C LEU A 383 -10.97 9.24 7.13
N GLY A 384 -10.98 8.03 7.68
CA GLY A 384 -12.07 7.06 7.57
C GLY A 384 -13.38 7.53 8.22
N HIS A 385 -14.45 6.78 7.95
CA HIS A 385 -15.76 7.07 8.56
C HIS A 385 -15.65 7.00 10.08
N GLY A 386 -16.04 8.08 10.76
CA GLY A 386 -16.01 8.14 12.22
C GLY A 386 -14.75 8.78 12.82
N SER A 387 -13.77 9.19 12.01
CA SER A 387 -12.67 10.06 12.45
C SER A 387 -13.14 11.50 12.59
N THR A 388 -12.72 12.22 13.64
CA THR A 388 -13.09 13.63 13.85
C THR A 388 -11.87 14.45 14.27
N LYS A 389 -11.90 15.77 14.01
CA LYS A 389 -10.83 16.70 14.41
C LYS A 389 -9.41 16.27 13.97
N SER A 390 -9.32 15.39 12.99
CA SER A 390 -8.04 14.81 12.58
C SER A 390 -7.46 15.64 11.43
N THR A 391 -6.13 15.73 11.39
CA THR A 391 -5.43 16.63 10.48
C THR A 391 -4.50 15.87 9.54
N VAL A 392 -4.55 16.23 8.26
CA VAL A 392 -3.52 15.87 7.28
C VAL A 392 -2.90 17.16 6.79
N ALA A 393 -1.66 17.44 7.21
CA ALA A 393 -1.01 18.72 6.91
C ALA A 393 0.44 18.56 6.43
N ASP A 394 0.83 19.46 5.52
CA ASP A 394 2.21 19.60 5.05
C ASP A 394 2.82 18.30 4.47
N CYS A 395 1.97 17.43 3.94
CA CYS A 395 2.38 16.14 3.38
C CYS A 395 2.64 16.22 1.87
N THR A 396 3.56 15.38 1.40
CA THR A 396 3.68 15.04 -0.03
C THR A 396 3.08 13.65 -0.26
N ILE A 397 2.06 13.58 -1.10
CA ILE A 397 1.28 12.37 -1.36
C ILE A 397 1.30 12.11 -2.86
N GLU A 398 1.97 11.04 -3.30
CA GLU A 398 2.23 10.84 -4.73
C GLU A 398 2.34 9.40 -5.19
N ARG A 399 2.17 9.17 -6.50
CA ARG A 399 2.33 7.84 -7.12
C ARG A 399 1.43 6.76 -6.51
N GLY A 400 0.16 7.05 -6.34
CA GLY A 400 -0.82 6.06 -5.88
C GLY A 400 -1.63 5.42 -7.01
N SER A 401 -2.57 4.56 -6.65
CA SER A 401 -3.44 3.81 -7.55
C SER A 401 -2.71 2.80 -8.44
N ARG A 402 -1.50 2.33 -8.04
CA ARG A 402 -0.66 1.44 -8.87
C ARG A 402 -1.21 0.02 -9.00
N ILE A 403 -2.05 -0.39 -8.05
CA ILE A 403 -2.79 -1.64 -8.06
C ILE A 403 -4.27 -1.28 -8.22
N TYR A 404 -4.85 -0.62 -7.24
CA TYR A 404 -6.25 -0.24 -7.18
C TYR A 404 -6.47 1.15 -7.82
N ALA A 405 -6.79 1.15 -9.12
CA ALA A 405 -6.89 2.35 -9.96
C ALA A 405 -7.87 3.43 -9.42
N SER A 406 -8.89 3.01 -8.67
CA SER A 406 -9.87 3.89 -8.05
C SER A 406 -9.38 4.56 -6.76
N GLY A 407 -8.20 4.20 -6.25
CA GLY A 407 -7.60 4.82 -5.08
C GLY A 407 -7.46 6.33 -5.20
N VAL A 408 -7.59 7.04 -4.08
CA VAL A 408 -7.60 8.51 -4.02
C VAL A 408 -6.48 9.05 -3.15
N GLY A 409 -5.95 10.24 -3.48
CA GLY A 409 -4.84 10.82 -2.73
C GLY A 409 -5.16 11.10 -1.26
N VAL A 410 -6.21 11.87 -0.99
CA VAL A 410 -6.76 12.04 0.37
C VAL A 410 -8.26 11.78 0.35
N ARG A 411 -8.72 10.85 1.19
CA ARG A 411 -10.15 10.58 1.38
C ARG A 411 -10.58 11.08 2.75
N VAL A 412 -11.66 11.86 2.80
CA VAL A 412 -12.33 12.26 4.04
C VAL A 412 -13.73 11.66 4.01
N GLY A 413 -13.99 10.73 4.94
CA GLY A 413 -15.31 10.15 5.14
C GLY A 413 -16.18 10.96 6.09
N ASN A 414 -17.42 10.48 6.27
CA ASN A 414 -18.49 11.18 6.96
C ASN A 414 -18.19 11.49 8.44
N ARG A 415 -17.69 12.69 8.74
CA ARG A 415 -17.68 13.35 10.06
C ARG A 415 -17.23 14.82 9.89
N VAL A 416 -17.37 15.60 10.96
CA VAL A 416 -17.06 17.04 10.98
C VAL A 416 -15.65 17.31 11.52
N HIS A 417 -15.13 18.49 11.20
CA HIS A 417 -13.90 19.07 11.78
C HIS A 417 -12.58 18.38 11.43
N ASN A 418 -12.56 17.45 10.47
CA ASN A 418 -11.32 17.01 9.87
C ASN A 418 -10.71 18.14 9.01
N ALA A 419 -9.39 18.25 9.00
CA ALA A 419 -8.64 19.28 8.28
C ALA A 419 -7.64 18.66 7.30
N VAL A 420 -7.64 19.16 6.06
CA VAL A 420 -6.66 18.79 5.03
C VAL A 420 -6.08 20.09 4.50
N SER A 421 -4.82 20.40 4.83
CA SER A 421 -4.21 21.70 4.53
C SER A 421 -2.75 21.57 4.08
N HIS A 422 -2.33 22.42 3.14
CA HIS A 422 -0.92 22.53 2.73
C HIS A 422 -0.26 21.25 2.19
N ASN A 423 -1.06 20.32 1.64
CA ASN A 423 -0.55 19.08 1.05
C ASN A 423 -0.27 19.22 -0.45
N ALA A 424 0.75 18.52 -0.93
CA ALA A 424 1.00 18.30 -2.35
C ALA A 424 0.50 16.90 -2.76
N VAL A 425 -0.58 16.84 -3.55
CA VAL A 425 -1.16 15.56 -4.04
C VAL A 425 -1.00 15.47 -5.55
N ARG A 426 -0.31 14.44 -6.07
CA ARG A 426 -0.04 14.29 -7.51
C ARG A 426 0.16 12.84 -7.94
N ASP A 427 0.01 12.59 -9.25
CA ASP A 427 0.30 11.27 -9.85
C ASP A 427 -0.56 10.11 -9.28
N PHE A 428 -1.88 10.34 -9.24
CA PHE A 428 -2.91 9.34 -8.99
C PHE A 428 -3.73 9.12 -10.27
N PHE A 429 -4.27 7.91 -10.47
CA PHE A 429 -5.06 7.60 -11.66
C PHE A 429 -6.50 8.14 -11.58
N TYR A 430 -7.00 8.41 -10.38
CA TYR A 430 -8.36 8.90 -10.16
C TYR A 430 -8.41 10.29 -9.51
N THR A 431 -8.86 10.40 -8.27
CA THR A 431 -9.15 11.68 -7.62
C THR A 431 -8.04 12.07 -6.65
N GLY A 432 -7.62 13.34 -6.68
CA GLY A 432 -6.64 13.88 -5.72
C GLY A 432 -7.20 13.94 -4.29
N ILE A 433 -8.33 14.63 -4.08
CA ILE A 433 -8.98 14.73 -2.77
C ILE A 433 -10.49 14.48 -2.92
N SER A 434 -11.03 13.55 -2.13
CA SER A 434 -12.46 13.21 -2.09
C SER A 434 -13.00 13.43 -0.68
N VAL A 435 -14.10 14.18 -0.54
CA VAL A 435 -14.73 14.53 0.74
C VAL A 435 -16.20 14.11 0.72
N GLY A 436 -16.65 13.37 1.74
CA GLY A 436 -18.00 12.81 1.85
C GLY A 436 -18.57 12.84 3.26
#